data_AF-M0AIS5-F1
#
_entry.id   AF-M0AIS5-F1
#
_cell.length_a   1.000
_cell.length_b   1.000
_cell.length_c   1.000
_cell.angle_alpha   90.00
_cell.angle_beta   90.00
_cell.angle_gamma   90.00
#
_symmetry.space_group_name_H-M   'P 1'
#
loop_
_entity.id
_entity.type
_entity.pdbx_description
1 polymer ?
#
loop_
_entity_poly.entity_id
_entity_poly.type
_entity_poly.pdbx_seq_one_letter_code
_entity_poly.pdbx_strand_id
1 'polypeptide(L)'
;MSDTVIVVPNDRLLDSVGKLPVRQAFKVSDEVLMRSVKGITELITKPGLVNLDFADVRTVMERGGVAMIGLGEADSEAKAEDSVKTALRSPLLDVDISGASSALVNVTGGNDMSIEEAEGVVEEIYDRIDPDARIIWGTSIDETLEGSMRTMIVVTGVQSPQIYGRPDGEGEPVQPEMDADDIDFVD
;
A
#
# COMPACT_ATOMS: atom_id res chain seq x y z
N MET A 1 16.39 6.36 13.12
CA MET A 1 14.96 6.70 13.22
C MET A 1 14.48 6.99 11.82
N SER A 2 13.32 6.47 11.43
CA SER A 2 12.71 6.72 10.13
C SER A 2 11.52 7.67 10.31
N ASP A 3 11.30 8.59 9.37
CA ASP A 3 10.14 9.49 9.40
C ASP A 3 8.83 8.78 9.03
N THR A 4 8.92 7.83 8.09
CA THR A 4 7.82 6.94 7.69
C THR A 4 8.37 5.52 7.43
N VAL A 5 7.58 4.51 7.78
CA VAL A 5 7.86 3.09 7.52
C VAL A 5 6.72 2.53 6.67
N ILE A 6 7.01 2.22 5.41
CA ILE A 6 6.07 1.54 4.51
C ILE A 6 6.15 0.04 4.78
N VAL A 7 5.03 -0.58 5.17
CA VAL A 7 4.96 -2.03 5.41
C VAL A 7 4.34 -2.74 4.22
N VAL A 8 5.03 -3.76 3.74
CA VAL A 8 4.58 -4.64 2.65
C VAL A 8 4.40 -6.05 3.23
N PRO A 9 3.17 -6.44 3.62
CA PRO A 9 2.93 -7.74 4.22
C PRO A 9 3.01 -8.85 3.15
N ASN A 10 4.15 -9.53 3.08
CA ASN A 10 4.35 -10.64 2.14
C ASN A 10 3.27 -11.71 2.26
N ASP A 11 2.79 -12.02 3.47
CA ASP A 11 1.73 -13.01 3.66
C ASP A 11 0.45 -12.67 2.89
N ARG A 12 0.07 -11.39 2.85
CA ARG A 12 -1.09 -10.93 2.06
C ARG A 12 -0.87 -11.06 0.55
N LEU A 13 0.36 -10.86 0.10
CA LEU A 13 0.72 -11.11 -1.29
C LEU A 13 0.64 -12.60 -1.62
N LEU A 14 1.16 -13.45 -0.73
CA LEU A 14 1.13 -14.90 -0.89
C LEU A 14 -0.31 -15.45 -0.96
N ASP A 15 -1.22 -14.92 -0.15
CA ASP A 15 -2.65 -15.28 -0.18
C ASP A 15 -3.30 -14.96 -1.55
N SER A 16 -2.88 -13.86 -2.20
CA SER A 16 -3.42 -13.43 -3.49
C SER A 16 -2.92 -14.23 -4.70
N VAL A 17 -1.74 -14.86 -4.60
CA VAL A 17 -1.11 -15.59 -5.72
C VAL A 17 -1.42 -17.10 -5.73
N GLY A 18 -2.09 -17.63 -4.72
CA GLY A 18 -2.58 -19.01 -4.69
C GLY A 18 -1.48 -20.07 -4.72
N LYS A 19 -1.49 -20.97 -5.72
CA LYS A 19 -0.61 -22.16 -5.79
C LYS A 19 0.71 -21.93 -6.55
N LEU A 20 1.16 -20.69 -6.70
CA LEU A 20 2.43 -20.44 -7.37
C LEU A 20 3.61 -21.07 -6.58
N PRO A 21 4.67 -21.53 -7.27
CA PRO A 21 5.93 -21.89 -6.61
C PRO A 21 6.49 -20.72 -5.81
N VAL A 22 7.08 -21.00 -4.65
CA VAL A 22 7.64 -20.00 -3.71
C VAL A 22 8.53 -18.97 -4.41
N ARG A 23 9.41 -19.39 -5.34
CA ARG A 23 10.27 -18.47 -6.10
C ARG A 23 9.50 -17.49 -6.99
N GLN A 24 8.36 -17.91 -7.55
CA GLN A 24 7.51 -17.03 -8.35
C GLN A 24 6.70 -16.10 -7.45
N ALA A 25 6.25 -16.60 -6.29
CA ALA A 25 5.54 -15.79 -5.32
C ALA A 25 6.42 -14.63 -4.79
N PHE A 26 7.70 -14.87 -4.48
CA PHE A 26 8.64 -13.81 -4.10
C PHE A 26 8.88 -12.76 -5.20
N LYS A 27 8.81 -13.15 -6.48
CA LYS A 27 8.92 -12.17 -7.58
C LYS A 27 7.79 -11.16 -7.55
N VAL A 28 6.60 -11.54 -7.08
CA VAL A 28 5.47 -10.61 -6.95
C VAL A 28 5.76 -9.57 -5.87
N SER A 29 6.32 -9.97 -4.71
CA SER A 29 6.78 -9.04 -3.68
C SER A 29 7.87 -8.10 -4.18
N ASP A 30 8.86 -8.63 -4.92
CA ASP A 30 9.92 -7.81 -5.52
C ASP A 30 9.35 -6.80 -6.51
N GLU A 31 8.38 -7.22 -7.31
CA GLU A 31 7.69 -6.35 -8.27
C GLU A 31 6.90 -5.25 -7.57
N VAL A 32 6.18 -5.57 -6.49
CA VAL A 32 5.50 -4.57 -5.65
C VAL A 32 6.50 -3.54 -5.15
N LEU A 33 7.59 -3.97 -4.51
CA LEU A 33 8.60 -3.06 -3.96
C LEU A 33 9.23 -2.18 -5.05
N MET A 34 9.55 -2.78 -6.20
CA MET A 34 10.09 -2.06 -7.35
C MET A 34 9.11 -1.00 -7.84
N ARG A 35 7.83 -1.37 -8.03
CA ARG A 35 6.77 -0.44 -8.43
C ARG A 35 6.64 0.69 -7.42
N SER A 36 6.59 0.41 -6.11
CA SER A 36 6.51 1.40 -5.02
C SER A 36 7.62 2.44 -5.08
N VAL A 37 8.88 1.97 -5.10
CA VAL A 37 10.05 2.86 -5.11
C VAL A 37 10.10 3.66 -6.41
N LYS A 38 9.79 3.03 -7.55
CA LYS A 38 9.70 3.71 -8.84
C LYS A 38 8.67 4.84 -8.79
N GLY A 39 7.43 4.58 -8.37
CA GLY A 39 6.37 5.60 -8.36
C GLY A 39 6.68 6.79 -7.45
N ILE A 40 7.16 6.55 -6.22
CA ILE A 40 7.55 7.65 -5.31
C ILE A 40 8.69 8.47 -5.91
N THR A 41 9.68 7.82 -6.52
CA THR A 41 10.82 8.51 -7.13
C THR A 41 10.39 9.31 -8.36
N GLU A 42 9.54 8.74 -9.20
CA GLU A 42 9.07 9.38 -10.44
C GLU A 42 8.16 10.57 -10.16
N LEU A 43 7.35 10.54 -9.10
CA LEU A 43 6.57 11.69 -8.64
C LEU A 43 7.42 12.94 -8.37
N ILE A 44 8.66 12.77 -7.93
CA ILE A 44 9.58 13.87 -7.60
C ILE A 44 10.46 14.24 -8.81
N THR A 45 10.86 13.22 -9.58
CA THR A 45 11.98 13.36 -10.54
C THR A 45 11.52 13.49 -11.99
N LYS A 46 10.33 13.01 -12.33
CA LYS A 46 9.81 13.07 -13.70
C LYS A 46 8.81 14.22 -13.85
N PRO A 47 8.90 15.00 -14.94
CA PRO A 47 7.87 15.97 -15.27
C PRO A 47 6.53 15.27 -15.48
N GLY A 48 5.55 15.62 -14.65
CA GLY A 48 4.16 15.19 -14.79
C GLY A 48 3.28 16.21 -15.50
N LEU A 49 2.06 15.82 -15.90
CA LEU A 49 1.00 16.79 -16.24
C LEU A 49 0.66 17.64 -15.01
N VAL A 50 0.60 16.99 -13.85
CA VAL A 50 0.59 17.60 -12.52
C VAL A 50 1.91 17.23 -11.84
N ASN A 51 2.76 18.25 -11.68
CA ASN A 51 4.09 18.09 -11.10
C ASN A 51 4.04 18.37 -9.60
N LEU A 52 4.52 17.41 -8.81
CA LEU A 52 4.75 17.58 -7.38
C LEU A 52 6.18 18.02 -7.13
N ASP A 53 6.39 18.80 -6.07
CA ASP A 53 7.74 19.11 -5.61
C ASP A 53 8.16 18.21 -4.44
N PHE A 54 9.45 18.24 -4.12
CA PHE A 54 9.98 17.45 -3.01
C PHE A 54 9.44 17.91 -1.65
N ALA A 55 9.08 19.18 -1.49
CA ALA A 55 8.56 19.70 -0.23
C ALA A 55 7.17 19.14 0.08
N ASP A 56 6.35 18.95 -0.95
CA ASP A 56 5.06 18.28 -0.88
C ASP A 56 5.19 16.84 -0.41
N VAL A 57 5.97 16.03 -1.14
CA VAL A 57 6.21 14.62 -0.76
C VAL A 57 6.83 14.53 0.63
N ARG A 58 7.82 15.37 0.93
CA ARG A 58 8.41 15.44 2.26
C ARG A 58 7.36 15.74 3.32
N THR A 59 6.41 16.64 3.09
CA THR A 59 5.40 16.99 4.12
C THR A 59 4.47 15.82 4.44
N VAL A 60 4.16 14.95 3.47
CA VAL A 60 3.32 13.75 3.70
C VAL A 60 4.11 12.62 4.36
N MET A 61 5.40 12.51 4.06
CA MET A 61 6.27 11.45 4.58
C MET A 61 7.00 11.84 5.89
N GLU A 62 7.10 13.12 6.21
CA GLU A 62 7.72 13.61 7.45
C GLU A 62 6.75 13.34 8.61
N ARG A 63 7.17 12.47 9.55
CA ARG A 63 6.34 11.98 10.65
C ARG A 63 5.09 11.20 10.24
N GLY A 64 5.08 10.61 9.04
CA GLY A 64 3.99 9.75 8.59
C GLY A 64 3.85 8.46 9.39
N GLY A 65 4.87 8.09 10.17
CA GLY A 65 4.82 6.95 11.08
C GLY A 65 4.69 5.65 10.29
N VAL A 66 3.53 5.01 10.38
CA VAL A 66 3.22 3.82 9.58
C VAL A 66 2.59 4.24 8.26
N ALA A 67 3.06 3.63 7.18
CA ALA A 67 2.46 3.75 5.87
C ALA A 67 2.14 2.38 5.25
N MET A 68 1.09 2.37 4.46
CA MET A 68 0.62 1.21 3.69
C MET A 68 0.52 1.60 2.22
N ILE A 69 0.63 0.62 1.32
CA ILE A 69 0.60 0.87 -0.12
C ILE A 69 -0.52 0.09 -0.79
N GLY A 70 -1.25 0.74 -1.70
CA GLY A 70 -2.15 0.12 -2.65
C GLY A 70 -1.64 0.30 -4.06
N LEU A 71 -1.64 -0.77 -4.85
CA LEU A 71 -1.25 -0.74 -6.27
C LEU A 71 -2.41 -1.28 -7.11
N GLY A 72 -2.76 -0.57 -8.18
CA GLY A 72 -3.81 -0.95 -9.11
C GLY A 72 -3.44 -0.63 -10.55
N GLU A 73 -4.00 -1.41 -11.47
CA GLU A 73 -3.77 -1.28 -12.91
C GLU A 73 -5.07 -1.69 -13.63
N ALA A 74 -5.44 -0.96 -14.66
CA ALA A 74 -6.61 -1.25 -15.47
C ALA A 74 -6.40 -0.81 -16.92
N ASP A 75 -7.01 -1.55 -17.85
CA ASP A 75 -6.98 -1.35 -19.31
C ASP A 75 -8.39 -1.32 -19.91
N SER A 76 -9.39 -0.99 -19.08
CA SER A 76 -10.80 -0.89 -19.46
C SER A 76 -11.16 0.51 -19.99
N GLU A 77 -12.37 0.66 -20.54
CA GLU A 77 -12.93 1.98 -20.88
C GLU A 77 -13.04 2.89 -19.64
N ALA A 78 -13.18 2.30 -18.45
CA ALA A 78 -13.20 2.99 -17.16
C ALA A 78 -11.86 2.83 -16.40
N LYS A 79 -10.73 2.87 -17.12
CA LYS A 79 -9.38 2.63 -16.56
C LYS A 79 -9.05 3.45 -15.31
N ALA A 80 -9.54 4.69 -15.21
CA ALA A 80 -9.40 5.50 -14.01
C ALA A 80 -10.05 4.86 -12.78
N GLU A 81 -11.37 4.65 -12.86
CA GLU A 81 -12.19 4.08 -11.79
C GLU A 81 -11.74 2.66 -11.42
N ASP A 82 -11.41 1.83 -12.41
CA ASP A 82 -10.99 0.45 -12.18
C ASP A 82 -9.58 0.37 -11.57
N SER A 83 -8.65 1.25 -11.97
CA SER A 83 -7.30 1.26 -11.41
C SER A 83 -7.30 1.66 -9.93
N VAL A 84 -8.08 2.69 -9.55
CA VAL A 84 -8.17 3.13 -8.16
C VAL A 84 -8.90 2.11 -7.29
N LYS A 85 -10.00 1.53 -7.78
CA LYS A 85 -10.69 0.44 -7.08
C LYS A 85 -9.79 -0.76 -6.84
N THR A 86 -8.95 -1.11 -7.81
CA THR A 86 -7.98 -2.20 -7.67
C THR A 86 -6.90 -1.84 -6.65
N ALA A 87 -6.40 -0.61 -6.66
CA ALA A 87 -5.43 -0.13 -5.68
C ALA A 87 -5.98 -0.15 -4.24
N LEU A 88 -7.23 0.30 -4.06
CA LEU A 88 -7.91 0.33 -2.78
C LEU A 88 -8.28 -1.06 -2.24
N ARG A 89 -8.50 -2.03 -3.13
CA ARG A 89 -8.73 -3.44 -2.79
C ARG A 89 -7.43 -4.25 -2.71
N SER A 90 -6.28 -3.59 -2.81
CA SER A 90 -4.99 -4.27 -2.78
C SER A 90 -4.81 -5.01 -1.44
N PRO A 91 -4.33 -6.26 -1.43
CA PRO A 91 -3.99 -6.98 -0.19
C PRO A 91 -2.95 -6.25 0.67
N LEU A 92 -2.20 -5.32 0.07
CA LEU A 92 -1.20 -4.49 0.72
C LEU A 92 -1.80 -3.28 1.47
N LEU A 93 -3.07 -2.96 1.18
CA LEU A 93 -3.85 -1.89 1.81
C LEU A 93 -5.01 -2.47 2.64
N ASP A 94 -4.83 -3.68 3.19
CA ASP A 94 -5.82 -4.41 3.99
C ASP A 94 -5.92 -3.90 5.44
N VAL A 95 -6.12 -2.58 5.59
CA VAL A 95 -6.39 -1.91 6.87
C VAL A 95 -7.44 -0.83 6.66
N ASP A 96 -8.08 -0.43 7.75
CA ASP A 96 -8.95 0.74 7.72
C ASP A 96 -8.13 2.01 7.48
N ILE A 97 -8.35 2.64 6.32
CA ILE A 97 -7.70 3.89 5.90
C ILE A 97 -8.54 5.13 6.23
N SER A 98 -9.73 4.98 6.81
CA SER A 98 -10.62 6.11 7.13
C SER A 98 -10.02 7.09 8.15
N GLY A 99 -9.11 6.60 9.00
CA GLY A 99 -8.35 7.42 9.96
C GLY A 99 -6.98 7.88 9.46
N ALA A 100 -6.70 7.76 8.16
CA ALA A 100 -5.41 8.16 7.61
C ALA A 100 -5.21 9.67 7.66
N SER A 101 -4.04 10.12 8.10
CA SER A 101 -3.71 11.54 8.21
C SER A 101 -3.28 12.17 6.88
N SER A 102 -2.74 11.37 5.96
CA SER A 102 -2.27 11.83 4.67
C SER A 102 -2.22 10.71 3.65
N ALA A 103 -2.30 11.08 2.37
CA ALA A 103 -2.15 10.15 1.25
C ALA A 103 -1.28 10.76 0.16
N LEU A 104 -0.44 9.92 -0.46
CA LEU A 104 0.30 10.21 -1.67
C LEU A 104 -0.26 9.34 -2.81
N VAL A 105 -0.68 9.97 -3.91
CA VAL A 105 -1.30 9.30 -5.05
C VAL A 105 -0.46 9.55 -6.29
N ASN A 106 -0.03 8.48 -6.97
CA ASN A 106 0.60 8.58 -8.28
C ASN A 106 -0.28 7.90 -9.32
N VAL A 107 -0.64 8.66 -10.35
CA VAL A 107 -1.37 8.14 -11.52
C VAL A 107 -0.41 8.11 -12.71
N THR A 108 -0.22 6.95 -13.31
CA THR A 108 0.59 6.79 -14.52
C THR A 108 -0.28 6.22 -15.63
N GLY A 109 -0.36 6.91 -16.76
CA GLY A 109 -1.14 6.45 -17.91
C GLY A 109 -0.39 6.65 -19.23
N GLY A 110 -0.98 6.16 -20.31
CA GLY A 110 -0.50 6.40 -21.67
C GLY A 110 -0.72 7.84 -22.14
N ASN A 111 -0.30 8.13 -23.37
CA ASN A 111 -0.52 9.43 -24.02
C ASN A 111 -2.02 9.77 -24.20
N ASP A 112 -2.89 8.77 -24.07
CA ASP A 112 -4.34 8.86 -24.13
C ASP A 112 -4.99 9.17 -22.78
N MET A 113 -4.20 9.31 -21.70
CA MET A 113 -4.71 9.72 -20.39
C MET A 113 -5.07 11.21 -20.37
N SER A 114 -6.29 11.51 -19.92
CA SER A 114 -6.76 12.87 -19.67
C SER A 114 -6.52 13.30 -18.21
N ILE A 115 -6.53 14.61 -17.96
CA ILE A 115 -6.45 15.16 -16.59
C ILE A 115 -7.71 14.77 -15.80
N GLU A 116 -8.89 14.78 -16.42
CA GLU A 116 -10.17 14.41 -15.79
C GLU A 116 -10.14 12.98 -15.25
N GLU A 117 -9.55 12.03 -16.00
CA GLU A 117 -9.35 10.66 -15.52
C GLU A 117 -8.42 10.60 -14.29
N ALA A 118 -7.35 11.39 -14.28
CA ALA A 118 -6.44 11.45 -13.15
C ALA A 118 -7.08 12.11 -11.91
N GLU A 119 -7.89 13.15 -12.10
CA GLU A 119 -8.65 13.80 -11.03
C GLU A 119 -9.69 12.85 -10.43
N GLY A 120 -10.40 12.08 -11.26
CA GLY A 120 -11.37 11.07 -10.80
C GLY A 120 -10.75 10.00 -9.89
N VAL A 121 -9.48 9.64 -10.11
CA VAL A 121 -8.74 8.74 -9.20
C VAL A 121 -8.56 9.38 -7.82
N VAL A 122 -8.30 10.69 -7.75
CA VAL A 122 -8.09 11.42 -6.50
C VAL A 122 -9.39 11.58 -5.73
N GLU A 123 -10.49 11.87 -6.43
CA GLU A 123 -11.84 11.99 -5.84
C GLU A 123 -12.27 10.69 -5.13
N GLU A 124 -12.05 9.53 -5.75
CA GLU A 124 -12.35 8.23 -5.15
C GLU A 124 -11.57 7.94 -3.86
N ILE A 125 -10.38 8.52 -3.71
CA ILE A 125 -9.55 8.39 -2.50
C ILE A 125 -10.03 9.37 -1.43
N TYR A 126 -10.40 10.59 -1.82
CA TYR A 126 -10.92 11.62 -0.92
C TYR A 126 -12.13 11.13 -0.12
N ASP A 127 -13.04 10.39 -0.77
CA ASP A 127 -14.24 9.84 -0.12
C ASP A 127 -13.99 8.68 0.87
N ARG A 128 -12.74 8.20 0.98
CA ARG A 128 -12.39 6.99 1.75
C ARG A 128 -11.42 7.23 2.90
N ILE A 129 -10.82 8.40 2.98
CA ILE A 129 -9.89 8.77 4.04
C ILE A 129 -10.48 9.88 4.93
N ASP A 130 -9.74 10.31 5.94
CA ASP A 130 -10.20 11.37 6.84
C ASP A 130 -10.46 12.67 6.05
N PRO A 131 -11.59 13.38 6.25
CA PRO A 131 -11.88 14.64 5.54
C PRO A 131 -10.85 15.74 5.77
N ASP A 132 -10.12 15.70 6.90
CA ASP A 132 -9.03 16.61 7.24
C ASP A 132 -7.66 16.07 6.78
N ALA A 133 -7.62 14.92 6.11
CA ALA A 133 -6.39 14.33 5.59
C ALA A 133 -5.79 15.18 4.46
N ARG A 134 -4.46 15.25 4.45
CA ARG A 134 -3.72 15.88 3.36
C ARG A 134 -3.50 14.88 2.23
N ILE A 135 -4.10 15.12 1.08
CA ILE A 135 -3.83 14.36 -0.15
C ILE A 135 -2.86 15.14 -1.03
N ILE A 136 -1.81 14.46 -1.47
CA ILE A 136 -0.86 14.95 -2.46
C ILE A 136 -0.90 13.96 -3.62
N TRP A 137 -1.04 14.47 -4.83
CA TRP A 137 -1.17 13.62 -6.00
C TRP A 137 -0.38 14.17 -7.18
N GLY A 138 0.13 13.27 -8.00
CA GLY A 138 0.85 13.60 -9.21
C GLY A 138 0.54 12.61 -10.31
N THR A 139 0.89 13.01 -11.52
CA THR A 139 0.58 12.23 -12.72
C THR A 139 1.82 12.08 -13.58
N SER A 140 2.01 10.95 -14.24
CA SER A 140 3.09 10.75 -15.19
C SER A 140 2.60 10.03 -16.45
N ILE A 141 3.30 10.27 -17.56
CA ILE A 141 3.04 9.57 -18.83
C ILE A 141 4.07 8.47 -19.01
N ASP A 142 3.58 7.27 -19.28
CA ASP A 142 4.39 6.12 -19.71
C ASP A 142 3.80 5.61 -21.03
N GLU A 143 4.54 5.77 -22.11
CA GLU A 143 4.11 5.38 -23.46
C GLU A 143 3.79 3.88 -23.56
N THR A 144 4.30 3.06 -22.64
CA THR A 144 4.00 1.62 -22.58
C THR A 144 2.62 1.30 -22.01
N LEU A 145 1.89 2.31 -21.51
CA LEU A 145 0.55 2.20 -20.93
C LEU A 145 -0.54 2.78 -21.83
N GLU A 146 -0.37 2.77 -23.15
CA GLU A 146 -1.43 3.20 -24.08
C GLU A 146 -2.70 2.36 -23.85
N GLY A 147 -3.82 3.03 -23.56
CA GLY A 147 -5.08 2.36 -23.19
C GLY A 147 -5.12 1.83 -21.75
N SER A 148 -4.08 2.05 -20.95
CA SER A 148 -3.99 1.58 -19.55
C SER A 148 -3.71 2.71 -18.57
N MET A 149 -4.06 2.46 -17.31
CA MET A 149 -3.75 3.34 -16.19
C MET A 149 -3.25 2.51 -15.01
N ARG A 150 -2.19 3.01 -14.36
CA ARG A 150 -1.65 2.50 -13.10
C ARG A 150 -1.85 3.54 -12.01
N THR A 151 -2.36 3.10 -10.88
CA THR A 151 -2.58 3.92 -9.70
C THR A 151 -1.80 3.35 -8.53
N MET A 152 -1.00 4.19 -7.88
CA MET A 152 -0.34 3.90 -6.63
C MET A 152 -0.88 4.83 -5.55
N ILE A 153 -1.21 4.26 -4.40
CA ILE A 153 -1.70 4.97 -3.23
C ILE A 153 -0.76 4.62 -2.08
N VAL A 154 -0.17 5.61 -1.44
CA VAL A 154 0.56 5.45 -0.18
C VAL A 154 -0.20 6.22 0.89
N VAL A 155 -0.68 5.51 1.91
CA VAL A 155 -1.48 6.10 2.98
C VAL A 155 -0.64 6.11 4.25
N THR A 156 -0.55 7.26 4.93
CA THR A 156 0.26 7.44 6.15
C THR A 156 -0.61 7.84 7.36
N GLY A 157 -0.09 7.59 8.56
CA GLY A 157 -0.84 7.82 9.81
C GLY A 157 -1.93 6.78 10.06
N VAL A 158 -1.81 5.59 9.47
CA VAL A 158 -2.75 4.48 9.70
C VAL A 158 -2.37 3.70 10.95
N GLN A 159 -3.38 3.21 11.67
CA GLN A 159 -3.17 2.27 12.78
C GLN A 159 -3.14 0.85 12.22
N SER A 160 -1.95 0.24 12.15
CA SER A 160 -1.83 -1.18 11.82
C SER A 160 -1.71 -2.01 13.11
N PRO A 161 -2.63 -2.97 13.36
CA PRO A 161 -2.51 -3.93 14.46
C PRO A 161 -1.24 -4.79 14.39
N GLN A 162 -0.58 -4.83 13.22
CA GLN A 162 0.60 -5.66 12.98
C GLN A 162 1.91 -4.95 13.31
N ILE A 163 1.90 -3.62 13.48
CA ILE A 163 3.11 -2.82 13.71
C ILE A 163 3.27 -2.43 15.16
N TYR A 164 2.17 -2.21 15.86
CA TYR A 164 2.18 -2.26 17.31
C TYR A 164 2.17 -3.75 17.67
N GLY A 165 3.34 -4.28 18.04
CA GLY A 165 3.42 -5.60 18.66
C GLY A 165 2.31 -5.72 19.70
N ARG A 166 1.70 -6.92 19.79
CA ARG A 166 0.71 -7.31 20.81
C ARG A 166 0.91 -6.45 22.06
N PRO A 167 -0.11 -5.72 22.54
CA PRO A 167 0.07 -4.97 23.78
C PRO A 167 0.60 -5.95 24.82
N ASP A 168 1.79 -5.67 25.34
CA ASP A 168 2.40 -6.41 26.45
C ASP A 168 1.38 -6.41 27.60
N GLY A 169 0.58 -7.47 27.72
CA GLY A 169 -0.59 -7.45 28.59
C GLY A 169 -1.44 -8.71 28.58
N GLU A 170 -1.44 -9.51 27.50
CA GLU A 170 -2.03 -10.85 27.53
C GLU A 170 -0.93 -11.89 27.60
N GLY A 171 -0.44 -12.11 28.82
CA GLY A 171 0.32 -13.32 29.13
C GLY A 171 -0.55 -14.53 28.78
N GLU A 172 -0.04 -15.41 27.93
CA GLU A 172 -0.59 -16.76 27.84
C GLU A 172 -0.66 -17.34 29.26
N PRO A 173 -1.78 -17.95 29.67
CA PRO A 173 -1.81 -18.64 30.95
C PRO A 173 -0.75 -19.74 30.88
N VAL A 174 0.27 -19.62 31.73
CA VAL A 174 1.25 -20.67 31.97
C VAL A 174 0.45 -21.92 32.36
N GLN A 175 0.44 -22.92 31.49
CA GLN A 175 -0.06 -24.24 31.85
C GLN A 175 0.76 -24.72 33.05
N PRO A 176 0.13 -25.16 34.16
CA PRO A 176 0.89 -25.71 35.27
C PRO A 176 1.72 -26.89 34.75
N GLU A 177 3.02 -26.87 35.05
CA GLU A 177 3.94 -27.97 34.78
C GLU A 177 3.29 -29.28 35.25
N MET A 178 3.17 -30.25 34.35
CA MET A 178 2.84 -31.60 34.74
C MET A 178 3.97 -32.11 35.64
N ASP A 179 3.65 -32.38 36.90
CA ASP A 179 4.55 -33.04 37.84
C ASP A 179 5.12 -34.31 37.20
N ALA A 180 6.45 -34.41 37.19
CA ALA A 180 7.21 -35.48 36.55
C ALA A 180 7.14 -36.84 37.28
N ASP A 181 6.13 -37.04 38.14
CA ASP A 181 5.98 -38.24 38.98
C ASP A 181 4.97 -39.26 38.43
N ASP A 182 4.33 -39.01 37.28
CA ASP A 182 3.31 -39.90 36.69
C ASP A 182 3.78 -40.63 35.41
N ILE A 183 5.07 -41.03 35.36
CA ILE A 183 5.55 -41.93 34.30
C ILE A 183 5.61 -43.36 34.83
N ASP A 184 4.45 -44.03 34.85
CA ASP A 184 4.37 -45.48 35.05
C ASP A 184 4.99 -46.19 33.83
N PHE A 185 6.15 -46.81 34.04
CA PHE A 185 6.72 -47.77 33.10
C PHE A 185 5.92 -49.07 33.17
N VAL A 186 5.34 -49.49 32.05
CA VAL A 186 4.73 -50.82 31.89
C VAL A 186 5.84 -51.80 31.52
N ASP A 187 6.11 -52.78 32.39
CA ASP A 187 6.96 -53.97 32.13
C ASP A 187 6.32 -54.93 31.10
#